data_AF-A0A0G1YQS0-F1
#
_entry.id   AF-A0A0G1YQS0-F1
#
_cell.length_a   1.000
_cell.length_b   1.000
_cell.length_c   1.000
_cell.angle_alpha   90.00
_cell.angle_beta   90.00
_cell.angle_gamma   90.00
#
_symmetry.space_group_name_H-M   'P 1'
#
loop_
_entity.id
_entity.type
_entity.pdbx_description
1 polymer ?
#
loop_
_entity_poly.entity_id
_entity_poly.type
_entity_poly.pdbx_seq_one_letter_code
_entity_poly.pdbx_strand_id
1 'polypeptide(L)'
;MKDHSKSISQVERSRKYFKLQLYSPYPYQRRFHEMKDPQGKVAKARCLMAANQIGKTLCGGAEAAIHATGLYPDWWDGPRFAFPPHLVCSGVNSYRTRDLIQKELLGTANKDAEDDLGTGWIPKHCLIDTDRKPGIPGAVEKIHVRHARGRCEILLLGYEDGAAKVMGERIDYGWMDEEPPPEIWSQYVRGTIATGGYLALTFTPEEGMTQVVFRFKNDCPPNYALMQASWEDAPHITAERREELLREMLPHERDMRSRGDPVVGDSMIFPIVDDDIRCDSFKIPEQWPQILGIDFGGDHPFACVKIAFDPSGKKKKGYIVDCTKQRRLTIPQECSIIKGMGGDKTPVAWPHDGNKQDKQSGRPVADLYRDEGVKMLEQHFSNPPEPGKPEGTGGQGIEAGLKRMYWAMTEGRLKVFAHLSEWFKEKAMFHRKDGKVVALEDDLMAASRYAYVSALDSNDGFRFAETIRARSDFMRKLKFDSRSFR
;
A
#
# COMPACT_ATOMS: atom_id res chain seq x y z
N MET A 1 -32.95 -14.10 50.22
CA MET A 1 -33.26 -13.80 48.80
C MET A 1 -33.20 -12.31 48.45
N LYS A 2 -33.77 -11.38 49.24
CA LYS A 2 -33.70 -9.92 48.96
C LYS A 2 -32.28 -9.33 48.96
N ASP A 3 -31.39 -9.77 49.85
CA ASP A 3 -29.99 -9.26 49.88
C ASP A 3 -29.11 -9.81 48.75
N HIS A 4 -29.33 -11.05 48.32
CA HIS A 4 -28.64 -11.59 47.13
C HIS A 4 -29.09 -10.88 45.84
N SER A 5 -30.39 -10.57 45.71
CA SER A 5 -30.92 -9.81 44.57
C SER A 5 -30.39 -8.36 44.51
N LYS A 6 -30.22 -7.70 45.66
CA LYS A 6 -29.60 -6.36 45.73
C LYS A 6 -28.10 -6.37 45.41
N SER A 7 -27.38 -7.41 45.84
CA SER A 7 -25.97 -7.56 45.54
C SER A 7 -25.73 -7.80 44.03
N ILE A 8 -26.54 -8.67 43.40
CA ILE A 8 -26.48 -8.93 41.96
C ILE A 8 -26.79 -7.65 41.16
N SER A 9 -27.82 -6.90 41.51
CA SER A 9 -28.18 -5.65 40.80
C SER A 9 -27.13 -4.54 40.96
N GLN A 10 -26.42 -4.50 42.09
CA GLN A 10 -25.34 -3.54 42.32
C GLN A 10 -24.07 -3.90 41.54
N VAL A 11 -23.76 -5.20 41.39
CA VAL A 11 -22.67 -5.71 40.54
C VAL A 11 -22.96 -5.45 39.05
N GLU A 12 -24.18 -5.71 38.59
CA GLU A 12 -24.60 -5.44 37.21
C GLU A 12 -24.55 -3.94 36.88
N ARG A 13 -25.03 -3.10 37.79
CA ARG A 13 -24.92 -1.64 37.66
C ARG A 13 -23.46 -1.19 37.62
N SER A 14 -22.60 -1.77 38.46
CA SER A 14 -21.18 -1.43 38.47
C SER A 14 -20.50 -1.81 37.16
N ARG A 15 -20.79 -3.00 36.61
CA ARG A 15 -20.29 -3.44 35.29
C ARG A 15 -20.77 -2.55 34.15
N LYS A 16 -22.01 -2.04 34.22
CA LYS A 16 -22.58 -1.16 33.18
C LYS A 16 -21.96 0.24 33.16
N TYR A 17 -21.69 0.85 34.32
CA TYR A 17 -21.25 2.26 34.39
C TYR A 17 -19.77 2.47 34.72
N PHE A 18 -19.05 1.42 35.14
CA PHE A 18 -17.62 1.47 35.46
C PHE A 18 -16.79 0.57 34.51
N LYS A 19 -17.24 0.44 33.27
CA LYS A 19 -16.62 -0.40 32.22
C LYS A 19 -15.11 -0.12 32.09
N LEU A 20 -14.72 1.16 32.13
CA LEU A 20 -13.32 1.61 32.04
C LEU A 20 -12.47 1.14 33.24
N GLN A 21 -12.95 1.31 34.47
CA GLN A 21 -12.22 0.88 35.67
C GLN A 21 -12.10 -0.65 35.75
N LEU A 22 -13.08 -1.36 35.21
CA LEU A 22 -13.13 -2.82 35.18
C LEU A 22 -12.47 -3.40 33.92
N TYR A 23 -11.78 -2.57 33.11
CA TYR A 23 -11.18 -3.03 31.88
C TYR A 23 -10.09 -4.08 32.15
N SER A 24 -10.35 -5.30 31.68
CA SER A 24 -9.43 -6.42 31.69
C SER A 24 -9.12 -6.82 30.25
N PRO A 25 -8.08 -6.24 29.62
CA PRO A 25 -7.73 -6.56 28.24
C PRO A 25 -7.36 -8.04 28.08
N TYR A 26 -7.63 -8.60 26.91
CA TYR A 26 -6.99 -9.84 26.49
C TYR A 26 -5.47 -9.67 26.39
N PRO A 27 -4.66 -10.74 26.53
CA PRO A 27 -3.21 -10.64 26.51
C PRO A 27 -2.64 -9.91 25.29
N TYR A 28 -3.22 -10.11 24.09
CA TYR A 28 -2.79 -9.39 22.89
C TYR A 28 -3.21 -7.92 22.89
N GLN A 29 -4.36 -7.57 23.48
CA GLN A 29 -4.82 -6.17 23.62
C GLN A 29 -3.91 -5.41 24.59
N ARG A 30 -3.54 -6.02 25.72
CA ARG A 30 -2.57 -5.45 26.66
C ARG A 30 -1.24 -5.18 25.96
N ARG A 31 -0.70 -6.18 25.26
CA ARG A 31 0.54 -6.02 24.49
C ARG A 31 0.42 -4.92 23.43
N PHE A 32 -0.74 -4.77 22.77
CA PHE A 32 -1.00 -3.68 21.82
C PHE A 32 -0.88 -2.30 22.49
N HIS A 33 -1.51 -2.09 23.65
CA HIS A 33 -1.42 -0.84 24.40
C HIS A 33 0.01 -0.49 24.80
N GLU A 34 0.82 -1.50 25.12
CA GLU A 34 2.18 -1.34 25.64
C GLU A 34 3.26 -1.32 24.54
N MET A 35 2.88 -1.45 23.26
CA MET A 35 3.84 -1.63 22.17
C MET A 35 4.91 -0.54 22.14
N LYS A 36 6.14 -1.02 22.16
CA LYS A 36 7.34 -0.22 21.94
C LYS A 36 7.79 -0.38 20.49
N ASP A 37 8.53 0.61 20.02
CA ASP A 37 9.26 0.58 18.77
C ASP A 37 10.52 -0.32 18.90
N PRO A 38 11.23 -0.62 17.80
CA PRO A 38 12.44 -1.44 17.85
C PRO A 38 13.57 -0.88 18.73
N GLN A 39 13.51 0.38 19.15
CA GLN A 39 14.46 0.98 20.10
C GLN A 39 13.96 0.96 21.56
N GLY A 40 12.83 0.31 21.82
CA GLY A 40 12.25 0.16 23.17
C GLY A 40 11.50 1.39 23.68
N LYS A 41 11.27 2.42 22.85
CA LYS A 41 10.43 3.57 23.21
C LYS A 41 8.99 3.31 22.81
N VAL A 42 8.02 3.99 23.42
CA VAL A 42 6.61 3.85 23.02
C VAL A 42 6.46 4.20 21.53
N ALA A 43 5.94 3.25 20.74
CA ALA A 43 5.76 3.44 19.30
C ALA A 43 4.81 4.61 19.02
N LYS A 44 5.21 5.48 18.10
CA LYS A 44 4.41 6.65 17.69
C LYS A 44 3.21 6.26 16.85
N ALA A 45 3.31 5.17 16.09
CA ALA A 45 2.19 4.59 15.37
C ALA A 45 2.07 3.10 15.69
N ARG A 46 0.89 2.67 16.12
CA ARG A 46 0.61 1.29 16.51
C ARG A 46 -0.54 0.75 15.68
N CYS A 47 -0.37 -0.44 15.11
CA CYS A 47 -1.40 -1.09 14.31
C CYS A 47 -1.78 -2.43 14.94
N LEU A 48 -3.07 -2.60 15.29
CA LEU A 48 -3.68 -3.88 15.62
C LEU A 48 -4.36 -4.42 14.38
N MET A 49 -3.61 -5.18 13.59
CA MET A 49 -4.07 -5.84 12.38
C MET A 49 -4.43 -7.28 12.71
N ALA A 50 -5.71 -7.57 12.87
CA ALA A 50 -6.12 -8.80 13.52
C ALA A 50 -7.46 -9.35 13.00
N ALA A 51 -7.75 -10.60 13.36
CA ALA A 51 -8.94 -11.33 12.91
C ALA A 51 -10.28 -10.65 13.24
N ASN A 52 -11.35 -11.06 12.57
CA ASN A 52 -12.70 -10.57 12.83
C ASN A 52 -13.23 -11.07 14.19
N GLN A 53 -14.07 -10.25 14.83
CA GLN A 53 -14.78 -10.59 16.08
C GLN A 53 -13.91 -10.90 17.32
N ILE A 54 -12.65 -10.48 17.35
CA ILE A 54 -11.80 -10.66 18.54
C ILE A 54 -11.79 -9.48 19.52
N GLY A 55 -12.43 -8.35 19.17
CA GLY A 55 -12.51 -7.16 20.03
C GLY A 55 -11.49 -6.06 19.69
N LYS A 56 -11.26 -5.79 18.40
CA LYS A 56 -10.31 -4.75 17.93
C LYS A 56 -10.83 -3.33 18.21
N THR A 57 -12.05 -3.02 17.77
CA THR A 57 -12.71 -1.73 18.03
C THR A 57 -12.87 -1.48 19.54
N LEU A 58 -13.18 -2.54 20.30
CA LEU A 58 -13.25 -2.48 21.75
C LEU A 58 -11.90 -2.05 22.38
N CYS A 59 -10.81 -2.64 21.91
CA CYS A 59 -9.44 -2.30 22.34
C CYS A 59 -9.12 -0.82 22.04
N GLY A 60 -9.38 -0.37 20.81
CA GLY A 60 -9.14 1.02 20.42
C GLY A 60 -9.98 2.03 21.22
N GLY A 61 -11.26 1.72 21.44
CA GLY A 61 -12.19 2.56 22.21
C GLY A 61 -11.82 2.66 23.69
N ALA A 62 -11.37 1.55 24.30
CA ALA A 62 -10.87 1.57 25.67
C ALA A 62 -9.64 2.48 25.81
N GLU A 63 -8.67 2.38 24.90
CA GLU A 63 -7.48 3.23 24.91
C GLU A 63 -7.80 4.71 24.69
N ALA A 64 -8.67 5.02 23.73
CA ALA A 64 -9.14 6.39 23.49
C ALA A 64 -9.81 6.98 24.75
N ALA A 65 -10.65 6.22 25.45
CA ALA A 65 -11.29 6.66 26.67
C ALA A 65 -10.30 6.81 27.85
N ILE A 66 -9.31 5.92 27.97
CA ILE A 66 -8.22 6.05 28.97
C ILE A 66 -7.49 7.37 28.76
N HIS A 67 -7.10 7.70 27.53
CA HIS A 67 -6.45 8.96 27.20
C HIS A 67 -7.36 10.17 27.44
N ALA A 68 -8.63 10.10 27.02
CA ALA A 68 -9.57 11.21 27.14
C ALA A 68 -9.92 11.55 28.61
N THR A 69 -10.04 10.53 29.46
CA THR A 69 -10.38 10.70 30.88
C THR A 69 -9.14 10.93 31.75
N GLY A 70 -7.97 10.47 31.32
CA GLY A 70 -6.75 10.47 32.12
C GLY A 70 -6.77 9.42 33.24
N LEU A 71 -7.76 8.52 33.23
CA LEU A 71 -7.92 7.44 34.20
C LEU A 71 -7.15 6.20 33.74
N TYR A 72 -5.82 6.31 33.76
CA TYR A 72 -4.93 5.20 33.38
C TYR A 72 -4.94 4.10 34.44
N PRO A 73 -5.20 2.84 34.06
CA PRO A 73 -5.08 1.69 34.98
C PRO A 73 -3.67 1.54 35.56
N ASP A 74 -3.55 0.90 36.72
CA ASP A 74 -2.25 0.68 37.39
C ASP A 74 -1.28 -0.18 36.56
N TRP A 75 -1.83 -1.07 35.74
CA TRP A 75 -1.04 -1.92 34.84
C TRP A 75 -0.59 -1.22 33.56
N TRP A 76 -1.01 0.03 33.32
CA TRP A 76 -0.77 0.71 32.04
C TRP A 76 0.70 1.12 31.84
N ASP A 77 1.37 0.48 30.87
CA ASP A 77 2.73 0.83 30.40
C ASP A 77 2.75 1.39 28.95
N GLY A 78 1.59 1.80 28.44
CA GLY A 78 1.45 2.48 27.15
C GLY A 78 1.81 3.97 27.20
N PRO A 79 1.56 4.71 26.09
CA PRO A 79 1.68 6.16 26.10
C PRO A 79 0.79 6.80 27.17
N ARG A 80 1.25 7.90 27.78
CA ARG A 80 0.50 8.60 28.83
C ARG A 80 0.62 10.10 28.63
N PHE A 81 -0.52 10.78 28.66
CA PHE A 81 -0.59 12.23 28.56
C PHE A 81 -0.56 12.89 29.94
N ALA A 82 0.37 13.84 30.11
CA ALA A 82 0.48 14.63 31.33
C ALA A 82 -0.51 15.82 31.38
N PHE A 83 -1.30 15.99 30.33
CA PHE A 83 -2.24 17.08 30.06
C PHE A 83 -3.50 16.51 29.40
N PRO A 84 -4.63 17.23 29.32
CA PRO A 84 -5.80 16.80 28.55
C PRO A 84 -5.48 16.80 27.04
N PRO A 85 -5.39 15.65 26.37
CA PRO A 85 -5.03 15.59 24.94
C PRO A 85 -6.22 15.95 24.02
N HIS A 86 -5.94 16.43 22.80
CA HIS A 86 -6.93 16.47 21.70
C HIS A 86 -6.94 15.15 20.95
N LEU A 87 -8.10 14.50 20.91
CA LEU A 87 -8.27 13.20 20.26
C LEU A 87 -9.02 13.35 18.94
N VAL A 88 -8.56 12.61 17.92
CA VAL A 88 -9.32 12.43 16.68
C VAL A 88 -9.56 10.94 16.46
N CYS A 89 -10.83 10.53 16.48
CA CYS A 89 -11.24 9.15 16.24
C CYS A 89 -11.99 9.07 14.92
N SER A 90 -11.68 8.09 14.08
CA SER A 90 -12.28 7.96 12.76
C SER A 90 -12.61 6.54 12.37
N GLY A 91 -13.69 6.40 11.60
CA GLY A 91 -14.07 5.16 10.93
C GLY A 91 -14.40 5.39 9.46
N VAL A 92 -14.81 4.34 8.76
CA VAL A 92 -15.05 4.36 7.29
C VAL A 92 -15.95 5.49 6.82
N ASN A 93 -17.07 5.69 7.50
CA ASN A 93 -18.01 6.76 7.20
C ASN A 93 -18.69 7.23 8.49
N SER A 94 -19.44 8.31 8.39
CA SER A 94 -20.06 8.95 9.54
C SER A 94 -21.13 8.08 10.21
N TYR A 95 -21.83 7.23 9.45
CA TYR A 95 -22.80 6.27 10.01
C TYR A 95 -22.12 5.15 10.79
N ARG A 96 -21.06 4.54 10.24
CA ARG A 96 -20.27 3.53 10.96
C ARG A 96 -19.54 4.12 12.16
N THR A 97 -19.05 5.36 12.05
CA THR A 97 -18.45 6.09 13.17
C THR A 97 -19.45 6.26 14.30
N ARG A 98 -20.71 6.60 14.01
CA ARG A 98 -21.79 6.64 15.00
C ARG A 98 -22.08 5.25 15.60
N ASP A 99 -22.22 4.23 14.75
CA ASP A 99 -22.73 2.92 15.16
C ASP A 99 -21.68 2.05 15.87
N LEU A 100 -20.39 2.30 15.62
CA LEU A 100 -19.27 1.55 16.19
C LEU A 100 -18.49 2.39 17.20
N ILE A 101 -17.83 3.47 16.76
CA ILE A 101 -16.90 4.25 17.58
C ILE A 101 -17.65 5.04 18.66
N GLN A 102 -18.64 5.85 18.26
CA GLN A 102 -19.44 6.64 19.20
C GLN A 102 -20.18 5.71 20.18
N LYS A 103 -20.75 4.60 19.69
CA LYS A 103 -21.39 3.60 20.56
C LYS A 103 -20.42 3.00 21.57
N GLU A 104 -19.19 2.66 21.16
CA GLU A 104 -18.18 2.14 22.09
C GLU A 104 -17.78 3.20 23.12
N LEU A 105 -17.64 4.48 22.74
CA LEU A 105 -17.24 5.54 23.65
C LEU A 105 -18.36 5.99 24.59
N LEU A 106 -19.58 6.20 24.09
CA LEU A 106 -20.69 6.80 24.83
C LEU A 106 -21.73 5.79 25.34
N GLY A 107 -21.83 4.61 24.71
CA GLY A 107 -22.96 3.70 24.87
C GLY A 107 -24.04 3.92 23.81
N THR A 108 -25.19 3.26 23.96
CA THR A 108 -26.30 3.34 23.00
C THR A 108 -26.99 4.71 23.11
N ALA A 109 -26.57 5.68 22.31
CA ALA A 109 -27.19 7.01 22.26
C ALA A 109 -28.47 7.01 21.42
N ASN A 110 -29.54 6.34 21.88
CA ASN A 110 -30.88 6.51 21.29
C ASN A 110 -31.67 7.57 22.07
N LYS A 111 -32.47 8.37 21.35
CA LYS A 111 -33.28 9.48 21.89
C LYS A 111 -34.21 9.10 23.05
N ASP A 112 -34.56 7.82 23.16
CA ASP A 112 -35.47 7.29 24.17
C ASP A 112 -34.75 6.64 25.37
N ALA A 113 -33.41 6.74 25.44
CA ALA A 113 -32.58 6.09 26.46
C ALA A 113 -31.46 7.02 26.99
N GLU A 114 -31.81 8.16 27.62
CA GLU A 114 -30.83 9.01 28.34
C GLU A 114 -30.00 8.23 29.39
N ASP A 115 -30.57 7.14 29.92
CA ASP A 115 -29.95 6.21 30.86
C ASP A 115 -28.80 5.38 30.26
N ASP A 116 -28.67 5.33 28.92
CA ASP A 116 -27.60 4.57 28.25
C ASP A 116 -26.36 5.42 27.89
N LEU A 117 -26.43 6.75 28.02
CA LEU A 117 -25.25 7.60 27.91
C LEU A 117 -24.30 7.35 29.09
N GLY A 118 -23.01 7.23 28.81
CA GLY A 118 -21.98 6.93 29.81
C GLY A 118 -21.90 5.45 30.22
N THR A 119 -22.49 4.56 29.39
CA THR A 119 -22.38 3.09 29.52
C THR A 119 -21.33 2.50 28.57
N GLY A 120 -20.80 3.33 27.67
CA GLY A 120 -19.61 3.02 26.88
C GLY A 120 -18.32 3.10 27.70
N TRP A 121 -17.19 3.27 27.01
CA TRP A 121 -15.88 3.39 27.64
C TRP A 121 -15.70 4.69 28.42
N ILE A 122 -16.37 5.78 28.04
CA ILE A 122 -16.34 7.03 28.79
C ILE A 122 -17.41 6.96 29.89
N PRO A 123 -17.02 6.93 31.18
CA PRO A 123 -17.99 6.86 32.27
C PRO A 123 -18.86 8.12 32.32
N LYS A 124 -20.13 8.00 32.73
CA LYS A 124 -21.06 9.15 32.81
C LYS A 124 -20.49 10.36 33.57
N HIS A 125 -19.79 10.14 34.69
CA HIS A 125 -19.21 11.24 35.49
C HIS A 125 -18.04 11.96 34.80
N CYS A 126 -17.45 11.35 33.76
CA CYS A 126 -16.44 11.96 32.91
C CYS A 126 -17.06 12.66 31.69
N LEU A 127 -18.31 12.38 31.31
CA LEU A 127 -18.95 13.02 30.16
C LEU A 127 -19.45 14.41 30.54
N ILE A 128 -18.99 15.46 29.83
CA ILE A 128 -19.44 16.83 30.02
C ILE A 128 -20.64 17.11 29.11
N ASP A 129 -20.44 17.00 27.80
CA ASP A 129 -21.48 17.22 26.78
C ASP A 129 -21.02 16.64 25.41
N THR A 130 -21.87 16.75 24.39
CA THR A 130 -21.60 16.33 23.01
C THR A 130 -22.14 17.33 21.99
N ASP A 131 -21.36 17.62 20.95
CA ASP A 131 -21.81 18.42 19.81
C ASP A 131 -22.39 17.50 18.74
N ARG A 132 -23.58 17.83 18.22
CA ARG A 132 -24.25 17.01 17.19
C ARG A 132 -23.60 17.21 15.83
N LYS A 133 -23.43 16.12 15.06
CA LYS A 133 -23.02 16.18 13.66
C LYS A 133 -24.21 16.57 12.78
N PRO A 134 -24.16 17.69 12.05
CA PRO A 134 -25.25 18.10 11.16
C PRO A 134 -25.51 17.06 10.07
N GLY A 135 -26.78 16.81 9.76
CA GLY A 135 -27.20 15.96 8.63
C GLY A 135 -27.27 14.46 8.91
N ILE A 136 -26.80 13.96 10.06
CA ILE A 136 -26.81 12.53 10.39
C ILE A 136 -27.50 12.32 11.75
N PRO A 137 -28.73 11.75 11.78
CA PRO A 137 -29.47 11.56 13.02
C PRO A 137 -28.69 10.76 14.07
N GLY A 138 -28.60 11.32 15.29
CA GLY A 138 -27.94 10.68 16.44
C GLY A 138 -26.40 10.66 16.38
N ALA A 139 -25.79 11.17 15.31
CA ALA A 139 -24.34 11.28 15.21
C ALA A 139 -23.82 12.47 16.02
N VAL A 140 -22.73 12.24 16.73
CA VAL A 140 -21.95 13.23 17.48
C VAL A 140 -20.73 13.59 16.65
N GLU A 141 -20.41 14.87 16.57
CA GLU A 141 -19.18 15.38 15.96
C GLU A 141 -18.07 15.51 17.01
N LYS A 142 -18.40 16.02 18.20
CA LYS A 142 -17.43 16.19 19.29
C LYS A 142 -17.94 15.65 20.61
N ILE A 143 -17.07 15.00 21.37
CA ILE A 143 -17.33 14.57 22.74
C ILE A 143 -16.46 15.40 23.67
N HIS A 144 -17.08 16.05 24.65
CA HIS A 144 -16.40 16.83 25.67
C HIS A 144 -16.25 15.99 26.94
N VAL A 145 -15.02 15.74 27.35
CA VAL A 145 -14.68 14.83 28.45
C VAL A 145 -13.98 15.59 29.57
N ARG A 146 -14.37 15.31 30.81
CA ARG A 146 -13.67 15.71 32.02
C ARG A 146 -12.47 14.81 32.21
N HIS A 147 -11.32 15.29 31.76
CA HIS A 147 -10.03 14.68 32.02
C HIS A 147 -9.61 14.96 33.47
N ALA A 148 -8.82 14.06 34.08
CA ALA A 148 -8.29 14.22 35.44
C ALA A 148 -7.51 15.54 35.67
N ARG A 149 -7.09 16.20 34.58
CA ARG A 149 -6.34 17.46 34.59
C ARG A 149 -7.02 18.62 33.84
N GLY A 150 -8.30 18.50 33.45
CA GLY A 150 -9.00 19.57 32.74
C GLY A 150 -10.07 19.08 31.77
N ARG A 151 -10.29 19.82 30.68
CA ARG A 151 -11.23 19.45 29.61
C ARG A 151 -10.46 18.82 28.45
N CYS A 152 -10.91 17.66 27.99
CA CYS A 152 -10.45 16.97 26.79
C CYS A 152 -11.57 17.01 25.74
N GLU A 153 -11.20 17.06 24.46
CA GLU A 153 -12.11 16.96 23.32
C GLU A 153 -11.75 15.72 22.49
N ILE A 154 -12.77 14.99 22.06
CA ILE A 154 -12.66 13.93 21.04
C ILE A 154 -13.46 14.36 19.82
N LEU A 155 -12.79 14.53 18.68
CA LEU A 155 -13.40 14.76 17.37
C LEU A 155 -13.69 13.42 16.67
N LEU A 156 -14.91 13.26 16.15
CA LEU A 156 -15.35 12.09 15.40
C LEU A 156 -15.50 12.40 13.91
N LEU A 157 -14.72 11.71 13.06
CA LEU A 157 -14.72 11.89 11.61
C LEU A 157 -14.99 10.58 10.86
N GLY A 158 -15.62 10.66 9.69
CA GLY A 158 -15.65 9.55 8.74
C GLY A 158 -14.55 9.71 7.70
N TYR A 159 -13.96 8.62 7.19
CA TYR A 159 -13.00 8.70 6.08
C TYR A 159 -13.61 9.33 4.83
N GLU A 160 -14.92 9.14 4.60
CA GLU A 160 -15.68 9.81 3.54
C GLU A 160 -15.64 11.35 3.60
N ASP A 161 -15.38 11.94 4.77
CA ASP A 161 -15.25 13.39 4.93
C ASP A 161 -14.00 13.95 4.22
N GLY A 162 -13.09 13.05 3.81
CA GLY A 162 -11.88 13.35 3.05
C GLY A 162 -10.75 13.93 3.89
N ALA A 163 -9.55 13.92 3.30
CA ALA A 163 -8.33 14.41 3.93
C ALA A 163 -8.42 15.88 4.39
N ALA A 164 -9.28 16.70 3.76
CA ALA A 164 -9.40 18.12 4.05
C ALA A 164 -9.87 18.45 5.47
N LYS A 165 -10.75 17.63 6.07
CA LYS A 165 -11.15 17.84 7.46
C LYS A 165 -10.02 17.57 8.46
N VAL A 166 -9.07 16.71 8.12
CA VAL A 166 -7.95 16.36 9.00
C VAL A 166 -6.77 17.34 8.84
N MET A 167 -6.63 18.00 7.69
CA MET A 167 -5.48 18.88 7.37
C MET A 167 -5.21 20.01 8.39
N GLY A 168 -6.23 20.49 9.11
CA GLY A 168 -6.11 21.56 10.09
C GLY A 168 -5.92 21.09 11.53
N GLU A 169 -6.04 19.79 11.80
CA GLU A 169 -6.12 19.25 13.16
C GLU A 169 -4.72 19.04 13.76
N ARG A 170 -4.54 19.50 15.01
CA ARG A 170 -3.37 19.17 15.83
C ARG A 170 -3.70 17.98 16.71
N ILE A 171 -3.10 16.83 16.44
CA ILE A 171 -3.54 15.55 16.99
C ILE A 171 -2.58 15.11 18.09
N ASP A 172 -3.03 15.06 19.34
CA ASP A 172 -2.24 14.43 20.43
C ASP A 172 -2.40 12.91 20.39
N TYR A 173 -3.62 12.42 20.13
CA TYR A 173 -3.88 11.00 19.91
C TYR A 173 -4.90 10.78 18.77
N GLY A 174 -4.54 9.95 17.80
CA GLY A 174 -5.41 9.59 16.68
C GLY A 174 -5.76 8.11 16.70
N TRP A 175 -7.06 7.78 16.69
CA TRP A 175 -7.53 6.40 16.56
C TRP A 175 -8.31 6.21 15.25
N MET A 176 -7.83 5.30 14.40
CA MET A 176 -8.44 4.93 13.14
C MET A 176 -8.98 3.50 13.26
N ASP A 177 -10.30 3.36 13.36
CA ASP A 177 -10.99 2.07 13.31
C ASP A 177 -11.34 1.74 11.86
N GLU A 178 -11.11 0.48 11.47
CA GLU A 178 -11.00 0.07 10.07
C GLU A 178 -9.85 0.76 9.32
N GLU A 179 -9.45 0.18 8.19
CA GLU A 179 -8.29 0.65 7.45
C GLU A 179 -8.53 2.04 6.82
N PRO A 180 -7.70 3.06 7.11
CA PRO A 180 -7.83 4.38 6.49
C PRO A 180 -7.23 4.40 5.07
N PRO A 181 -7.82 5.15 4.13
CA PRO A 181 -7.18 5.47 2.86
C PRO A 181 -5.80 6.13 3.06
N PRO A 182 -4.82 5.91 2.15
CA PRO A 182 -3.45 6.41 2.31
C PRO A 182 -3.35 7.93 2.48
N GLU A 183 -4.21 8.70 1.80
CA GLU A 183 -4.27 10.15 1.90
C GLU A 183 -4.74 10.62 3.28
N ILE A 184 -5.64 9.89 3.93
CA ILE A 184 -6.11 10.19 5.29
C ILE A 184 -5.05 9.82 6.30
N TRP A 185 -4.44 8.63 6.14
CA TRP A 185 -3.29 8.21 6.95
C TRP A 185 -2.18 9.27 6.96
N SER A 186 -1.84 9.81 5.78
CA SER A 186 -0.84 10.88 5.62
C SER A 186 -1.20 12.14 6.42
N GLN A 187 -2.47 12.53 6.47
CA GLN A 187 -2.90 13.70 7.25
C GLN A 187 -2.85 13.45 8.75
N TYR A 188 -3.20 12.25 9.22
CA TYR A 188 -3.03 11.88 10.63
C TYR A 188 -1.57 11.97 11.07
N VAL A 189 -0.65 11.43 10.26
CA VAL A 189 0.79 11.56 10.53
C VAL A 189 1.20 13.03 10.59
N ARG A 190 0.73 13.88 9.66
CA ARG A 190 1.01 15.32 9.67
C ARG A 190 0.45 16.04 10.90
N GLY A 191 -0.77 15.71 11.31
CA GLY A 191 -1.43 16.30 12.49
C GLY A 191 -0.68 16.04 13.79
N THR A 192 0.11 14.95 13.86
CA THR A 192 0.95 14.64 15.03
C THR A 192 2.31 15.35 15.05
N ILE A 193 2.74 16.02 13.98
CA ILE A 193 4.10 16.60 13.90
C ILE A 193 4.33 17.64 14.99
N ALA A 194 3.36 18.54 15.19
CA ALA A 194 3.51 19.64 16.15
C ALA A 194 3.38 19.19 17.61
N THR A 195 2.64 18.12 17.86
CA THR A 195 2.34 17.59 19.20
C THR A 195 3.31 16.47 19.61
N GLY A 196 3.97 15.83 18.65
CA GLY A 196 4.64 14.55 18.86
C GLY A 196 3.66 13.45 19.27
N GLY A 197 2.40 13.53 18.82
CA GLY A 197 1.30 12.66 19.22
C GLY A 197 1.46 11.18 18.86
N TYR A 198 0.45 10.39 19.21
CA TYR A 198 0.41 8.94 19.01
C TYR A 198 -0.75 8.53 18.12
N LEU A 199 -0.53 7.55 17.25
CA LEU A 199 -1.53 6.99 16.35
C LEU A 199 -1.79 5.52 16.67
N ALA A 200 -3.05 5.11 16.58
CA ALA A 200 -3.51 3.74 16.75
C ALA A 200 -4.45 3.36 15.60
N LEU A 201 -4.22 2.19 15.00
CA LEU A 201 -5.11 1.61 13.99
C LEU A 201 -5.65 0.28 14.51
N THR A 202 -6.93 0.02 14.26
CA THR A 202 -7.59 -1.25 14.59
C THR A 202 -8.39 -1.75 13.40
N PHE A 203 -7.89 -2.75 12.67
CA PHE A 203 -8.59 -3.24 11.48
C PHE A 203 -8.26 -4.70 11.16
N THR A 204 -9.08 -5.28 10.28
CA THR A 204 -8.78 -6.53 9.58
C THR A 204 -8.35 -6.13 8.17
N PRO A 205 -7.27 -6.68 7.60
CA PRO A 205 -6.78 -6.26 6.28
C PRO A 205 -7.66 -6.82 5.15
N GLU A 206 -8.91 -6.37 5.08
CA GLU A 206 -9.93 -6.85 4.13
C GLU A 206 -9.60 -6.51 2.68
N GLU A 207 -8.80 -5.46 2.46
CA GLU A 207 -8.32 -5.02 1.14
C GLU A 207 -6.95 -5.64 0.76
N GLY A 208 -6.43 -6.56 1.58
CA GLY A 208 -5.15 -7.23 1.33
C GLY A 208 -3.94 -6.37 1.63
N MET A 209 -2.95 -6.36 0.74
CA MET A 209 -1.68 -5.64 0.93
C MET A 209 -1.78 -4.21 0.37
N THR A 210 -2.38 -3.31 1.14
CA THR A 210 -2.48 -1.88 0.81
C THR A 210 -1.21 -1.11 1.20
N GLN A 211 -1.14 0.20 0.89
CA GLN A 211 -0.02 1.04 1.36
C GLN A 211 0.08 1.12 2.89
N VAL A 212 -1.07 1.16 3.59
CA VAL A 212 -1.07 1.22 5.07
C VAL A 212 -0.59 -0.11 5.63
N VAL A 213 -1.11 -1.23 5.12
CA VAL A 213 -0.68 -2.58 5.52
C VAL A 213 0.81 -2.77 5.24
N PHE A 214 1.28 -2.43 4.03
CA PHE A 214 2.69 -2.52 3.66
C PHE A 214 3.57 -1.69 4.60
N ARG A 215 3.13 -0.48 4.96
CA ARG A 215 3.91 0.40 5.84
C ARG A 215 4.08 -0.17 7.25
N PHE A 216 3.11 -0.90 7.78
CA PHE A 216 3.23 -1.54 9.09
C PHE A 216 3.86 -2.93 9.04
N LYS A 217 3.58 -3.72 8.00
CA LYS A 217 4.01 -5.13 7.91
C LYS A 217 5.38 -5.31 7.25
N ASN A 218 5.71 -4.49 6.24
CA ASN A 218 6.89 -4.68 5.40
C ASN A 218 7.95 -3.59 5.62
N ASP A 219 7.56 -2.31 5.56
CA ASP A 219 8.49 -1.19 5.80
C ASP A 219 8.81 -1.06 7.29
N CYS A 220 7.76 -1.07 8.13
CA CYS A 220 7.80 -0.92 9.58
C CYS A 220 8.82 0.15 10.04
N PRO A 221 8.55 1.45 9.78
CA PRO A 221 9.44 2.53 10.16
C PRO A 221 9.88 2.45 11.64
N PRO A 222 11.05 3.02 12.01
CA PRO A 222 11.62 2.84 13.34
C PRO A 222 10.75 3.27 14.52
N ASN A 223 9.70 4.07 14.32
CA ASN A 223 8.77 4.52 15.36
C ASN A 223 7.39 3.85 15.26
N TYR A 224 7.25 2.79 14.46
CA TYR A 224 6.01 2.07 14.22
C TYR A 224 6.05 0.71 14.91
N ALA A 225 4.88 0.17 15.24
CA ALA A 225 4.74 -1.19 15.75
C ALA A 225 3.47 -1.85 15.21
N LEU A 226 3.57 -3.15 14.94
CA LEU A 226 2.48 -3.99 14.44
C LEU A 226 2.19 -5.11 15.44
N MET A 227 0.94 -5.23 15.85
CA MET A 227 0.39 -6.37 16.57
C MET A 227 -0.53 -7.15 15.64
N GLN A 228 -0.24 -8.44 15.47
CA GLN A 228 -1.15 -9.39 14.84
C GLN A 228 -1.82 -10.26 15.92
N ALA A 229 -3.11 -10.54 15.74
CA ALA A 229 -3.86 -11.44 16.61
C ALA A 229 -4.92 -12.20 15.82
N SER A 230 -5.16 -13.44 16.21
CA SER A 230 -6.04 -14.39 15.55
C SER A 230 -7.23 -14.76 16.44
N TRP A 231 -8.12 -15.63 15.95
CA TRP A 231 -9.12 -16.28 16.80
C TRP A 231 -8.51 -17.10 17.94
N GLU A 232 -7.24 -17.51 17.84
CA GLU A 232 -6.54 -18.22 18.91
C GLU A 232 -6.28 -17.35 20.14
N ASP A 233 -6.10 -16.05 19.90
CA ASP A 233 -5.82 -15.06 20.93
C ASP A 233 -7.10 -14.56 21.64
N ALA A 234 -8.27 -15.03 21.22
CA ALA A 234 -9.58 -14.63 21.73
C ALA A 234 -10.20 -15.74 22.61
N PRO A 235 -10.19 -15.61 23.96
CA PRO A 235 -10.72 -16.62 24.87
C PRO A 235 -12.20 -17.00 24.65
N HIS A 236 -12.99 -16.09 24.07
CA HIS A 236 -14.41 -16.32 23.79
C HIS A 236 -14.68 -17.11 22.51
N ILE A 237 -13.68 -17.34 21.66
CA ILE A 237 -13.81 -18.13 20.43
C ILE A 237 -13.21 -19.52 20.67
N THR A 238 -14.07 -20.49 21.01
CA THR A 238 -13.68 -21.89 21.25
C THR A 238 -13.26 -22.60 19.96
N ALA A 239 -12.57 -23.74 20.08
CA ALA A 239 -12.14 -24.52 18.91
C ALA A 239 -13.33 -24.97 18.05
N GLU A 240 -14.42 -25.40 18.67
CA GLU A 240 -15.65 -25.81 17.97
C GLU A 240 -16.24 -24.63 17.19
N ARG A 241 -16.29 -23.44 17.81
CA ARG A 241 -16.81 -22.25 17.16
C ARG A 241 -15.94 -21.81 15.98
N ARG A 242 -14.61 -21.99 16.05
CA ARG A 242 -13.70 -21.72 14.92
C ARG A 242 -14.02 -22.62 13.74
N GLU A 243 -14.22 -23.91 13.98
CA GLU A 243 -14.56 -24.85 12.90
C GLU A 243 -15.88 -24.50 12.23
N GLU A 244 -16.92 -24.16 13.01
CA GLU A 244 -18.21 -23.70 12.48
C GLU A 244 -18.04 -22.47 11.58
N LEU A 245 -17.37 -21.43 12.08
CA LEU A 245 -17.14 -20.20 11.35
C LEU A 245 -16.31 -20.43 10.07
N LEU A 246 -15.31 -21.31 10.11
CA LEU A 246 -14.50 -21.65 8.93
C LEU A 246 -15.30 -22.37 7.84
N ARG A 247 -16.29 -23.19 8.21
CA ARG A 247 -17.17 -23.89 7.24
C ARG A 247 -18.07 -22.91 6.48
N GLU A 248 -18.49 -21.83 7.14
CA GLU A 248 -19.32 -20.78 6.54
C GLU A 248 -18.52 -19.83 5.63
N MET A 249 -17.19 -19.77 5.78
CA MET A 249 -16.32 -18.87 5.02
C MET A 249 -15.79 -19.47 3.72
N LEU A 250 -15.74 -18.62 2.68
CA LEU A 250 -15.05 -18.94 1.43
C LEU A 250 -13.56 -19.18 1.68
N PRO A 251 -12.92 -20.17 1.01
CA PRO A 251 -11.53 -20.55 1.29
C PRO A 251 -10.53 -19.38 1.27
N HIS A 252 -10.69 -18.42 0.35
CA HIS A 252 -9.79 -17.27 0.21
C HIS A 252 -9.95 -16.21 1.31
N GLU A 253 -11.08 -16.16 2.01
CA GLU A 253 -11.31 -15.21 3.11
C GLU A 253 -10.86 -15.73 4.47
N ARG A 254 -10.65 -17.05 4.59
CA ARG A 254 -10.42 -17.73 5.88
C ARG A 254 -9.22 -17.17 6.62
N ASP A 255 -8.07 -17.09 5.95
CA ASP A 255 -6.81 -16.67 6.58
C ASP A 255 -6.89 -15.21 7.06
N MET A 256 -7.43 -14.33 6.23
CA MET A 256 -7.64 -12.93 6.56
C MET A 256 -8.62 -12.73 7.71
N ARG A 257 -9.78 -13.39 7.66
CA ARG A 257 -10.83 -13.20 8.67
C ARG A 257 -10.53 -13.92 9.99
N SER A 258 -9.77 -15.02 9.99
CA SER A 258 -9.47 -15.82 11.19
C SER A 258 -8.10 -15.54 11.82
N ARG A 259 -7.10 -15.12 11.02
CA ARG A 259 -5.74 -14.80 11.50
C ARG A 259 -5.39 -13.31 11.43
N GLY A 260 -6.14 -12.51 10.68
CA GLY A 260 -5.78 -11.12 10.41
C GLY A 260 -4.56 -11.00 9.50
N ASP A 261 -4.26 -12.04 8.74
CA ASP A 261 -3.19 -12.00 7.73
C ASP A 261 -3.75 -11.38 6.44
N PRO A 262 -3.17 -10.29 5.91
CA PRO A 262 -3.55 -9.82 4.59
C PRO A 262 -3.39 -10.98 3.61
N VAL A 263 -4.37 -11.18 2.74
CA VAL A 263 -4.24 -12.17 1.67
C VAL A 263 -3.04 -11.74 0.82
N VAL A 264 -1.93 -12.47 0.94
CA VAL A 264 -0.65 -12.20 0.23
C VAL A 264 -0.76 -12.50 -1.28
N GLY A 265 -1.97 -12.75 -1.79
CA GLY A 265 -2.19 -13.33 -3.12
C GLY A 265 -2.62 -12.38 -4.24
N ASP A 266 -3.45 -11.35 -3.98
CA ASP A 266 -4.31 -10.85 -5.07
C ASP A 266 -4.29 -9.35 -5.37
N SER A 267 -3.58 -8.50 -4.60
CA SER A 267 -3.41 -7.09 -4.98
C SER A 267 -2.09 -6.86 -5.70
N MET A 268 -0.94 -7.03 -5.05
CA MET A 268 0.35 -6.66 -5.66
C MET A 268 0.71 -7.53 -6.87
N ILE A 269 1.07 -6.89 -7.97
CA ILE A 269 1.49 -7.60 -9.20
C ILE A 269 2.89 -8.19 -9.03
N PHE A 270 3.78 -7.47 -8.35
CA PHE A 270 5.14 -7.91 -8.03
C PHE A 270 5.35 -7.92 -6.50
N PRO A 271 4.85 -8.95 -5.79
CA PRO A 271 5.00 -9.09 -4.34
C PRO A 271 6.42 -9.57 -3.95
N ILE A 272 7.44 -8.85 -4.43
CA ILE A 272 8.86 -9.16 -4.24
C ILE A 272 9.47 -8.04 -3.42
N VAL A 273 10.27 -8.37 -2.41
CA VAL A 273 10.97 -7.37 -1.59
C VAL A 273 11.96 -6.62 -2.47
N ASP A 274 12.01 -5.29 -2.35
CA ASP A 274 12.86 -4.48 -3.23
C ASP A 274 14.33 -4.91 -3.16
N ASP A 275 14.84 -5.27 -1.98
CA ASP A 275 16.22 -5.74 -1.80
C ASP A 275 16.53 -7.04 -2.56
N ASP A 276 15.53 -7.87 -2.84
CA ASP A 276 15.72 -9.09 -3.65
C ASP A 276 15.96 -8.77 -5.13
N ILE A 277 15.60 -7.59 -5.60
CA ILE A 277 15.79 -7.17 -7.00
C ILE A 277 16.71 -5.96 -7.15
N ARG A 278 16.95 -5.22 -6.07
CA ARG A 278 17.83 -4.06 -6.00
C ARG A 278 19.29 -4.49 -6.15
N CYS A 279 20.05 -3.69 -6.88
CA CYS A 279 21.49 -3.84 -7.00
C CYS A 279 22.17 -2.47 -7.17
N ASP A 280 23.42 -2.38 -6.73
CA ASP A 280 24.21 -1.17 -6.93
C ASP A 280 24.44 -0.92 -8.43
N SER A 281 24.46 0.36 -8.80
CA SER A 281 24.76 0.74 -10.18
C SER A 281 26.21 0.44 -10.51
N PHE A 282 26.44 -0.15 -11.69
CA PHE A 282 27.78 -0.40 -12.22
C PHE A 282 27.85 -0.01 -13.70
N LYS A 283 29.08 0.14 -14.21
CA LYS A 283 29.29 0.45 -15.63
C LYS A 283 28.90 -0.75 -16.47
N ILE A 284 27.87 -0.57 -17.31
CA ILE A 284 27.42 -1.62 -18.24
C ILE A 284 28.49 -1.87 -19.31
N PRO A 285 28.95 -3.12 -19.50
CA PRO A 285 29.88 -3.47 -20.57
C PRO A 285 29.32 -3.14 -21.95
N GLU A 286 30.15 -2.60 -22.85
CA GLU A 286 29.69 -2.12 -24.17
C GLU A 286 29.13 -3.21 -25.08
N GLN A 287 29.54 -4.46 -24.84
CA GLN A 287 29.09 -5.64 -25.56
C GLN A 287 27.77 -6.20 -25.05
N TRP A 288 27.25 -5.70 -23.91
CA TRP A 288 25.99 -6.19 -23.38
C TRP A 288 24.82 -5.74 -24.25
N PRO A 289 23.93 -6.67 -24.64
CA PRO A 289 22.65 -6.34 -25.24
C PRO A 289 21.88 -5.29 -24.45
N GLN A 290 21.36 -4.28 -25.16
CA GLN A 290 20.51 -3.25 -24.58
C GLN A 290 19.24 -3.06 -25.41
N ILE A 291 18.16 -2.70 -24.72
CA ILE A 291 16.88 -2.33 -25.30
C ILE A 291 16.27 -1.22 -24.45
N LEU A 292 15.51 -0.32 -25.08
CA LEU A 292 14.62 0.58 -24.37
C LEU A 292 13.18 0.12 -24.57
N GLY A 293 12.33 0.33 -23.59
CA GLY A 293 10.88 0.25 -23.72
C GLY A 293 10.30 1.61 -23.45
N ILE A 294 9.27 1.99 -24.21
CA ILE A 294 8.53 3.23 -23.99
C ILE A 294 7.06 2.95 -23.78
N ASP A 295 6.41 3.80 -23.00
CA ASP A 295 4.97 3.99 -23.02
C ASP A 295 4.69 5.42 -23.47
N PHE A 296 3.87 5.58 -24.52
CA PHE A 296 3.65 6.88 -25.13
C PHE A 296 2.91 7.80 -24.16
N GLY A 297 3.28 9.08 -24.13
CA GLY A 297 2.57 10.07 -23.32
C GLY A 297 1.22 10.50 -23.91
N GLY A 298 0.47 11.24 -23.10
CA GLY A 298 -0.79 11.88 -23.50
C GLY A 298 -1.57 12.34 -22.27
N ASP A 299 -2.71 11.69 -22.02
CA ASP A 299 -3.49 11.88 -20.79
C ASP A 299 -2.78 11.31 -19.54
N HIS A 300 -1.84 10.38 -19.76
CA HIS A 300 -0.93 9.81 -18.76
C HIS A 300 0.54 10.21 -19.06
N PRO A 301 1.47 10.04 -18.11
CA PRO A 301 2.88 10.33 -18.31
C PRO A 301 3.50 9.53 -19.46
N PHE A 302 4.45 10.14 -20.17
CA PHE A 302 5.42 9.40 -20.97
C PHE A 302 6.38 8.65 -20.06
N ALA A 303 6.72 7.41 -20.40
CA ALA A 303 7.71 6.61 -19.70
C ALA A 303 8.73 5.99 -20.66
N CYS A 304 10.00 5.95 -20.22
CA CYS A 304 11.07 5.23 -20.92
C CYS A 304 11.92 4.45 -19.91
N VAL A 305 12.19 3.18 -20.21
CA VAL A 305 12.98 2.28 -19.37
C VAL A 305 14.06 1.63 -20.22
N LYS A 306 15.31 1.65 -19.74
CA LYS A 306 16.44 1.00 -20.40
C LYS A 306 16.86 -0.26 -19.65
N ILE A 307 16.98 -1.36 -20.39
CA ILE A 307 17.42 -2.65 -19.88
C ILE A 307 18.70 -3.09 -20.58
N ALA A 308 19.71 -3.47 -19.80
CA ALA A 308 20.92 -4.12 -20.28
C ALA A 308 20.93 -5.58 -19.84
N PHE A 309 21.44 -6.49 -20.68
CA PHE A 309 21.46 -7.90 -20.36
C PHE A 309 22.87 -8.48 -20.31
N ASP A 310 23.16 -9.24 -19.26
CA ASP A 310 24.36 -10.05 -19.14
C ASP A 310 24.17 -11.39 -19.88
N PRO A 311 24.95 -11.64 -20.95
CA PRO A 311 24.87 -12.88 -21.70
C PRO A 311 25.68 -14.04 -21.12
N SER A 312 26.49 -13.82 -20.07
CA SER A 312 27.52 -14.76 -19.58
C SER A 312 26.96 -16.03 -18.94
N GLY A 313 25.72 -16.00 -18.43
CA GLY A 313 25.07 -17.14 -17.77
C GLY A 313 24.29 -18.09 -18.68
N LYS A 314 23.99 -19.28 -18.14
CA LYS A 314 23.03 -20.24 -18.74
C LYS A 314 21.64 -19.61 -18.91
N LYS A 315 21.19 -18.85 -17.92
CA LYS A 315 20.02 -17.96 -18.01
C LYS A 315 20.51 -16.52 -18.09
N LYS A 316 19.89 -15.72 -18.96
CA LYS A 316 20.24 -14.31 -19.18
C LYS A 316 19.73 -13.46 -18.02
N LYS A 317 20.55 -12.50 -17.59
CA LYS A 317 20.18 -11.57 -16.52
C LYS A 317 19.98 -10.18 -17.09
N GLY A 318 18.79 -9.62 -16.95
CA GLY A 318 18.47 -8.23 -17.26
C GLY A 318 18.71 -7.32 -16.06
N TYR A 319 19.17 -6.12 -16.34
CA TYR A 319 19.36 -5.03 -15.41
C TYR A 319 18.59 -3.83 -15.94
N ILE A 320 17.64 -3.32 -15.16
CA ILE A 320 17.04 -2.01 -15.42
C ILE A 320 18.04 -0.97 -14.94
N VAL A 321 18.60 -0.21 -15.88
CA VAL A 321 19.78 0.64 -15.65
C VAL A 321 19.48 2.13 -15.67
N ASP A 322 18.36 2.51 -16.28
CA ASP A 322 17.93 3.90 -16.40
C ASP A 322 16.41 3.96 -16.64
N CYS A 323 15.75 4.99 -16.16
CA CYS A 323 14.34 5.24 -16.41
C CYS A 323 13.96 6.72 -16.33
N THR A 324 12.90 7.11 -17.03
CA THR A 324 12.31 8.45 -16.95
C THR A 324 10.79 8.35 -17.04
N LYS A 325 10.08 9.14 -16.22
CA LYS A 325 8.63 9.32 -16.28
C LYS A 325 8.28 10.81 -16.21
N GLN A 326 7.63 11.36 -17.24
CA GLN A 326 7.30 12.80 -17.30
C GLN A 326 5.96 13.06 -17.98
N ARG A 327 5.20 14.06 -17.49
CA ARG A 327 3.92 14.49 -18.07
C ARG A 327 4.09 15.69 -19.00
N ARG A 328 3.11 15.88 -19.89
CA ARG A 328 2.97 17.08 -20.75
C ARG A 328 4.17 17.34 -21.66
N LEU A 329 4.73 16.28 -22.22
CA LEU A 329 5.76 16.37 -23.23
C LEU A 329 5.14 16.42 -24.63
N THR A 330 5.90 16.99 -25.56
CA THR A 330 5.65 16.88 -27.00
C THR A 330 6.48 15.73 -27.57
N ILE A 331 6.07 15.17 -28.71
CA ILE A 331 6.80 14.07 -29.37
C ILE A 331 8.30 14.40 -29.58
N PRO A 332 8.72 15.60 -30.04
CA PRO A 332 10.14 15.92 -30.16
C PRO A 332 10.88 15.92 -28.81
N GLN A 333 10.23 16.31 -27.72
CA GLN A 333 10.81 16.25 -26.37
C GLN A 333 10.95 14.80 -25.89
N GLU A 334 9.92 13.96 -26.09
CA GLU A 334 9.97 12.52 -25.81
C GLU A 334 11.12 11.86 -26.60
N CYS A 335 11.24 12.17 -27.89
CA CYS A 335 12.33 11.69 -28.75
C CYS A 335 13.71 12.17 -28.26
N SER A 336 13.83 13.42 -27.79
CA SER A 336 15.08 13.93 -27.22
C SER A 336 15.50 13.15 -25.97
N ILE A 337 14.55 12.81 -25.09
CA ILE A 337 14.81 11.99 -23.89
C ILE A 337 15.27 10.60 -24.30
N ILE A 338 14.54 9.94 -25.22
CA ILE A 338 14.86 8.60 -25.71
C ILE A 338 16.27 8.57 -26.32
N LYS A 339 16.62 9.57 -27.14
CA LYS A 339 17.96 9.72 -27.73
C LYS A 339 19.03 9.99 -26.67
N GLY A 340 18.72 10.76 -25.63
CA GLY A 340 19.60 10.95 -24.46
C GLY A 340 19.93 9.64 -23.75
N MET A 341 18.99 8.68 -23.73
CA MET A 341 19.19 7.32 -23.20
C MET A 341 19.83 6.35 -24.23
N GLY A 342 20.12 6.83 -25.46
CA GLY A 342 20.77 6.08 -26.53
C GLY A 342 19.82 5.38 -27.52
N GLY A 343 18.55 5.77 -27.55
CA GLY A 343 17.54 5.21 -28.46
C GLY A 343 17.72 5.58 -29.94
N ASP A 344 18.69 6.42 -30.30
CA ASP A 344 19.15 6.62 -31.69
C ASP A 344 20.03 5.45 -32.20
N LYS A 345 20.56 4.65 -31.28
CA LYS A 345 21.45 3.50 -31.55
C LYS A 345 20.94 2.18 -30.99
N THR A 346 20.01 2.24 -30.06
CA THR A 346 19.51 1.07 -29.31
C THR A 346 18.05 0.83 -29.70
N PRO A 347 17.65 -0.43 -29.96
CA PRO A 347 16.26 -0.74 -30.28
C PRO A 347 15.29 -0.26 -29.19
N VAL A 348 14.16 0.30 -29.62
CA VAL A 348 13.11 0.83 -28.74
C VAL A 348 11.81 0.04 -28.96
N ALA A 349 11.40 -0.72 -27.95
CA ALA A 349 10.11 -1.41 -27.91
C ALA A 349 9.00 -0.43 -27.54
N TRP A 350 7.86 -0.56 -28.22
CA TRP A 350 6.74 0.39 -28.14
C TRP A 350 5.39 -0.34 -28.17
N PRO A 351 4.34 0.18 -27.50
CA PRO A 351 3.03 -0.47 -27.41
C PRO A 351 2.24 -0.37 -28.71
N HIS A 352 1.17 -1.17 -28.84
CA HIS A 352 0.27 -1.13 -29.99
C HIS A 352 -0.31 0.27 -30.29
N ASP A 353 -0.41 1.13 -29.28
CA ASP A 353 -0.85 2.52 -29.39
C ASP A 353 -0.09 3.35 -30.43
N GLY A 354 1.16 2.99 -30.75
CA GLY A 354 1.93 3.66 -31.80
C GLY A 354 1.35 3.48 -33.21
N ASN A 355 0.43 2.53 -33.41
CA ASN A 355 -0.30 2.34 -34.66
C ASN A 355 -1.46 3.34 -34.82
N LYS A 356 -1.87 4.03 -33.74
CA LYS A 356 -2.92 5.05 -33.81
C LYS A 356 -2.42 6.23 -34.65
N GLN A 357 -3.32 6.82 -35.43
CA GLN A 357 -3.01 8.02 -36.20
C GLN A 357 -2.94 9.22 -35.25
N ASP A 358 -1.83 9.96 -35.33
CA ASP A 358 -1.70 11.25 -34.68
C ASP A 358 -2.68 12.26 -35.31
N LYS A 359 -3.34 13.06 -34.46
CA LYS A 359 -4.42 13.96 -34.86
C LYS A 359 -3.93 15.11 -35.75
N GLN A 360 -2.65 15.48 -35.68
CA GLN A 360 -2.10 16.60 -36.45
C GLN A 360 -1.57 16.15 -37.81
N SER A 361 -0.85 15.03 -37.84
CA SER A 361 -0.15 14.54 -39.03
C SER A 361 -0.93 13.48 -39.82
N GLY A 362 -1.92 12.81 -39.21
CA GLY A 362 -2.64 11.68 -39.80
C GLY A 362 -1.79 10.42 -39.98
N ARG A 363 -0.54 10.42 -39.51
CA ARG A 363 0.40 9.30 -39.60
C ARG A 363 0.43 8.50 -38.31
N PRO A 364 0.81 7.21 -38.35
CA PRO A 364 1.04 6.43 -37.13
C PRO A 364 2.02 7.15 -36.19
N VAL A 365 1.70 7.21 -34.90
CA VAL A 365 2.56 7.87 -33.89
C VAL A 365 3.98 7.30 -33.95
N ALA A 366 4.16 5.98 -34.11
CA ALA A 366 5.48 5.36 -34.19
C ALA A 366 6.35 5.90 -35.35
N ASP A 367 5.74 6.33 -36.47
CA ASP A 367 6.47 6.89 -37.60
C ASP A 367 7.02 8.29 -37.29
N LEU A 368 6.32 9.08 -36.48
CA LEU A 368 6.81 10.38 -36.02
C LEU A 368 8.09 10.24 -35.19
N TYR A 369 8.16 9.19 -34.37
CA TYR A 369 9.35 8.85 -33.59
C TYR A 369 10.51 8.38 -34.49
N ARG A 370 10.21 7.60 -35.53
CA ARG A 370 11.21 7.17 -36.52
C ARG A 370 11.79 8.35 -37.30
N ASP A 371 10.93 9.31 -37.70
CA ASP A 371 11.34 10.53 -38.39
C ASP A 371 12.26 11.41 -37.52
N GLU A 372 12.00 11.44 -36.20
CA GLU A 372 12.87 12.08 -35.19
C GLU A 372 14.17 11.30 -34.89
N GLY A 373 14.39 10.17 -35.55
CA GLY A 373 15.62 9.37 -35.48
C GLY A 373 15.66 8.33 -34.35
N VAL A 374 14.52 8.02 -33.73
CA VAL A 374 14.44 6.93 -32.74
C VAL A 374 14.44 5.56 -33.44
N LYS A 375 15.26 4.63 -32.97
CA LYS A 375 15.36 3.25 -33.47
C LYS A 375 14.23 2.36 -32.95
N MET A 376 13.00 2.75 -33.27
CA MET A 376 11.80 1.98 -32.97
C MET A 376 11.91 0.58 -33.58
N LEU A 377 11.51 -0.45 -32.83
CA LEU A 377 11.32 -1.80 -33.40
C LEU A 377 10.37 -1.72 -34.61
N GLU A 378 10.59 -2.60 -35.58
CA GLU A 378 9.79 -2.64 -36.81
C GLU A 378 8.30 -2.87 -36.47
N GLN A 379 8.05 -3.79 -35.55
CA GLN A 379 6.72 -4.10 -35.04
C GLN A 379 6.54 -3.59 -33.62
N HIS A 380 5.30 -3.27 -33.26
CA HIS A 380 4.91 -3.00 -31.88
C HIS A 380 5.14 -4.23 -31.00
N PHE A 381 5.21 -4.01 -29.70
CA PHE A 381 5.32 -5.05 -28.68
C PHE A 381 4.29 -6.16 -28.92
N SER A 382 4.69 -7.41 -28.74
CA SER A 382 3.80 -8.57 -28.70
C SER A 382 4.41 -9.60 -27.75
N ASN A 383 3.57 -10.31 -26.99
CA ASN A 383 4.06 -11.39 -26.16
C ASN A 383 4.68 -12.50 -27.02
N PRO A 384 5.49 -13.39 -26.41
CA PRO A 384 6.00 -14.55 -27.10
C PRO A 384 4.89 -15.46 -27.62
N PRO A 385 4.97 -15.88 -28.88
CA PRO A 385 4.00 -16.79 -29.45
C PRO A 385 4.10 -18.16 -28.77
N GLU A 386 3.03 -18.94 -28.87
CA GLU A 386 3.08 -20.35 -28.46
C GLU A 386 4.16 -21.12 -29.25
N PRO A 387 4.77 -22.16 -28.67
CA PRO A 387 5.77 -22.97 -29.38
C PRO A 387 5.27 -23.42 -30.75
N GLY A 388 6.03 -23.09 -31.81
CA GLY A 388 5.70 -23.43 -33.20
C GLY A 388 4.83 -22.41 -33.94
N LYS A 389 4.44 -21.29 -33.31
CA LYS A 389 3.76 -20.17 -33.98
C LYS A 389 4.76 -19.07 -34.37
N PRO A 390 4.49 -18.29 -35.45
CA PRO A 390 5.39 -17.23 -35.90
C PRO A 390 5.61 -16.14 -34.86
N GLU A 391 6.80 -15.54 -34.86
CA GLU A 391 7.08 -14.38 -34.00
C GLU A 391 6.14 -13.21 -34.33
N GLY A 392 5.78 -12.45 -33.28
CA GLY A 392 4.77 -11.38 -33.37
C GLY A 392 3.33 -11.82 -33.13
N THR A 393 3.02 -13.13 -33.13
CA THR A 393 1.63 -13.62 -32.97
C THR A 393 1.23 -13.99 -31.53
N GLY A 394 2.02 -13.65 -30.52
CA GLY A 394 1.70 -14.01 -29.11
C GLY A 394 0.68 -13.11 -28.41
N GLY A 395 0.21 -12.06 -29.09
CA GLY A 395 -0.86 -11.18 -28.61
C GLY A 395 -0.43 -10.20 -27.52
N GLN A 396 -1.40 -9.38 -27.06
CA GLN A 396 -1.14 -8.22 -26.20
C GLN A 396 -1.53 -8.41 -24.73
N GLY A 397 -1.85 -9.63 -24.31
CA GLY A 397 -2.29 -9.92 -22.94
C GLY A 397 -1.28 -9.42 -21.90
N ILE A 398 -1.70 -8.49 -21.04
CA ILE A 398 -0.83 -7.84 -20.05
C ILE A 398 -0.27 -8.87 -19.06
N GLU A 399 -1.14 -9.74 -18.54
CA GLU A 399 -0.83 -10.76 -17.54
C GLU A 399 0.29 -11.71 -17.96
N ALA A 400 0.36 -12.09 -19.25
CA ALA A 400 1.40 -12.98 -19.74
C ALA A 400 2.81 -12.37 -19.60
N GLY A 401 2.93 -11.08 -19.96
CA GLY A 401 4.19 -10.34 -19.83
C GLY A 401 4.55 -10.06 -18.37
N LEU A 402 3.55 -9.73 -17.54
CA LEU A 402 3.75 -9.52 -16.09
C LEU A 402 4.23 -10.80 -15.39
N LYS A 403 3.62 -11.94 -15.69
CA LYS A 403 4.03 -13.24 -15.16
C LYS A 403 5.49 -13.56 -15.53
N ARG A 404 5.93 -13.25 -16.76
CA ARG A 404 7.33 -13.41 -17.18
C ARG A 404 8.29 -12.54 -16.37
N MET A 405 7.97 -11.27 -16.18
CA MET A 405 8.79 -10.37 -15.36
C MET A 405 8.86 -10.85 -13.91
N TYR A 406 7.71 -11.27 -13.34
CA TYR A 406 7.64 -11.79 -11.97
C TYR A 406 8.58 -12.99 -11.78
N TRP A 407 8.50 -14.01 -12.65
CA TRP A 407 9.41 -15.15 -12.58
C TRP A 407 10.87 -14.75 -12.75
N ALA A 408 11.17 -13.82 -13.63
CA ALA A 408 12.53 -13.32 -13.80
C ALA A 408 13.06 -12.63 -12.55
N MET A 409 12.25 -11.82 -11.87
CA MET A 409 12.63 -11.16 -10.62
C MET A 409 12.86 -12.20 -9.52
N THR A 410 11.93 -13.15 -9.32
CA THR A 410 12.03 -14.20 -8.29
C THR A 410 13.23 -15.12 -8.51
N GLU A 411 13.59 -15.40 -9.77
CA GLU A 411 14.78 -16.20 -10.11
C GLU A 411 16.09 -15.40 -10.10
N GLY A 412 16.05 -14.11 -9.74
CA GLY A 412 17.22 -13.22 -9.76
C GLY A 412 17.77 -12.93 -11.16
N ARG A 413 16.93 -13.08 -12.19
CA ARG A 413 17.22 -12.79 -13.60
C ARG A 413 16.84 -11.39 -14.04
N LEU A 414 16.02 -10.67 -13.29
CA LEU A 414 15.76 -9.26 -13.52
C LEU A 414 16.10 -8.48 -12.25
N LYS A 415 17.08 -7.58 -12.37
CA LYS A 415 17.56 -6.71 -11.29
C LYS A 415 17.37 -5.23 -11.67
N VAL A 416 17.34 -4.34 -10.70
CA VAL A 416 17.08 -2.91 -10.88
C VAL A 416 18.13 -2.11 -10.13
N PHE A 417 18.70 -1.10 -10.79
CA PHE A 417 19.68 -0.21 -10.17
C PHE A 417 19.08 0.60 -9.02
N ALA A 418 19.77 0.64 -7.88
CA ALA A 418 19.26 1.16 -6.62
C ALA A 418 18.83 2.63 -6.67
N HIS A 419 19.44 3.44 -7.54
CA HIS A 419 19.12 4.87 -7.66
C HIS A 419 17.80 5.15 -8.39
N LEU A 420 17.17 4.14 -9.02
CA LEU A 420 15.92 4.27 -9.77
C LEU A 420 14.69 4.31 -8.86
N SER A 421 14.66 5.28 -7.93
CA SER A 421 13.65 5.37 -6.89
C SER A 421 12.21 5.53 -7.42
N GLU A 422 12.03 6.18 -8.57
CA GLU A 422 10.72 6.32 -9.21
C GLU A 422 10.17 4.98 -9.70
N TRP A 423 11.03 4.11 -10.22
CA TRP A 423 10.65 2.76 -10.64
C TRP A 423 10.18 1.91 -9.45
N PHE A 424 10.90 1.97 -8.33
CA PHE A 424 10.53 1.23 -7.11
C PHE A 424 9.22 1.75 -6.50
N LYS A 425 9.03 3.07 -6.47
CA LYS A 425 7.74 3.67 -6.05
C LYS A 425 6.59 3.17 -6.89
N GLU A 426 6.79 3.10 -8.21
CA GLU A 426 5.76 2.62 -9.12
C GLU A 426 5.46 1.13 -8.93
N LYS A 427 6.51 0.28 -8.86
CA LYS A 427 6.36 -1.15 -8.53
C LYS A 427 5.56 -1.35 -7.24
N ALA A 428 5.85 -0.56 -6.20
CA ALA A 428 5.19 -0.66 -4.91
C ALA A 428 3.70 -0.28 -4.94
N MET A 429 3.29 0.52 -5.93
CA MET A 429 1.90 0.90 -6.16
C MET A 429 1.18 -0.01 -7.16
N PHE A 430 1.90 -0.86 -7.88
CA PHE A 430 1.35 -1.63 -8.98
C PHE A 430 0.59 -2.86 -8.50
N HIS A 431 -0.73 -2.80 -8.63
CA HIS A 431 -1.65 -3.76 -8.03
C HIS A 431 -2.83 -4.11 -8.95
N ARG A 432 -3.58 -5.12 -8.52
CA ARG A 432 -4.85 -5.58 -9.08
C ARG A 432 -5.99 -5.17 -8.16
N LYS A 433 -7.14 -4.94 -8.78
CA LYS A 433 -8.43 -4.77 -8.13
C LYS A 433 -9.43 -5.65 -8.89
N ASP A 434 -10.17 -6.48 -8.16
CA ASP A 434 -11.14 -7.43 -8.74
C ASP A 434 -10.53 -8.34 -9.83
N GLY A 435 -9.29 -8.81 -9.60
CA GLY A 435 -8.55 -9.66 -10.54
C GLY A 435 -8.05 -8.97 -11.81
N LYS A 436 -8.17 -7.64 -11.91
CA LYS A 436 -7.69 -6.84 -13.05
C LYS A 436 -6.57 -5.90 -12.61
N VAL A 437 -5.56 -5.76 -13.47
CA VAL A 437 -4.51 -4.75 -13.30
C VAL A 437 -5.13 -3.36 -13.25
N VAL A 438 -4.80 -2.59 -12.22
CA VAL A 438 -5.21 -1.19 -12.10
C VAL A 438 -4.26 -0.33 -12.93
N ALA A 439 -4.78 0.27 -14.00
CA ALA A 439 -4.04 1.18 -14.88
C ALA A 439 -3.91 2.58 -14.24
N LEU A 440 -3.25 2.66 -13.09
CA LEU A 440 -2.98 3.90 -12.38
C LEU A 440 -1.50 3.95 -12.05
N GLU A 441 -0.81 4.94 -12.63
CA GLU A 441 0.64 5.11 -12.51
C GLU A 441 1.39 3.80 -12.82
N ASP A 442 1.14 3.18 -13.97
CA ASP A 442 1.79 1.94 -14.40
C ASP A 442 2.72 2.11 -15.61
N ASP A 443 3.07 3.35 -15.96
CA ASP A 443 3.80 3.70 -17.18
C ASP A 443 5.23 3.10 -17.23
N LEU A 444 6.00 3.16 -16.13
CA LEU A 444 7.30 2.51 -16.02
C LEU A 444 7.17 0.98 -15.98
N MET A 445 6.12 0.44 -15.36
CA MET A 445 5.84 -1.01 -15.36
C MET A 445 5.52 -1.51 -16.76
N ALA A 446 4.72 -0.77 -17.52
CA ALA A 446 4.40 -1.04 -18.91
C ALA A 446 5.66 -0.97 -19.79
N ALA A 447 6.42 0.13 -19.72
CA ALA A 447 7.68 0.29 -20.45
C ALA A 447 8.70 -0.81 -20.11
N SER A 448 8.81 -1.19 -18.84
CA SER A 448 9.67 -2.31 -18.40
C SER A 448 9.23 -3.64 -19.01
N ARG A 449 7.92 -3.90 -19.05
CA ARG A 449 7.35 -5.10 -19.67
C ARG A 449 7.65 -5.16 -21.15
N TYR A 450 7.45 -4.06 -21.87
CA TYR A 450 7.74 -3.97 -23.30
C TYR A 450 9.21 -4.22 -23.58
N ALA A 451 10.11 -3.57 -22.85
CA ALA A 451 11.56 -3.76 -22.98
C ALA A 451 11.97 -5.22 -22.71
N TYR A 452 11.60 -5.75 -21.53
CA TYR A 452 12.08 -7.04 -21.07
C TYR A 452 11.55 -8.19 -21.93
N VAL A 453 10.26 -8.16 -22.26
CA VAL A 453 9.61 -9.25 -22.99
C VAL A 453 9.92 -9.17 -24.49
N SER A 454 10.13 -7.99 -25.07
CA SER A 454 10.60 -7.89 -26.46
C SER A 454 12.02 -8.41 -26.63
N ALA A 455 12.90 -8.25 -25.63
CA ALA A 455 14.27 -8.74 -25.74
C ALA A 455 14.40 -10.27 -25.79
N LEU A 456 13.42 -11.00 -25.26
CA LEU A 456 13.51 -12.43 -24.99
C LEU A 456 12.50 -13.25 -25.80
N ASP A 457 12.95 -14.39 -26.33
CA ASP A 457 12.11 -15.35 -27.05
C ASP A 457 11.32 -16.27 -26.08
N SER A 458 10.63 -17.26 -26.64
CA SER A 458 9.85 -18.23 -25.86
C SER A 458 10.71 -19.07 -24.90
N ASN A 459 12.00 -19.26 -25.17
CA ASN A 459 12.98 -20.02 -24.41
C ASN A 459 13.98 -19.14 -23.63
N ASP A 460 13.66 -17.87 -23.41
CA ASP A 460 14.53 -16.87 -22.77
C ASP A 460 15.87 -16.62 -23.53
N GLY A 461 15.91 -16.92 -24.83
CA GLY A 461 16.97 -16.51 -25.76
C GLY A 461 16.80 -15.07 -26.24
N PHE A 462 17.84 -14.43 -26.77
CA PHE A 462 17.74 -13.06 -27.27
C PHE A 462 17.11 -13.00 -28.65
N ARG A 463 15.95 -12.34 -28.77
CA ARG A 463 15.25 -12.13 -30.05
C ARG A 463 16.02 -11.30 -31.06
N PHE A 464 16.74 -10.29 -30.58
CA PHE A 464 17.42 -9.30 -31.43
C PHE A 464 18.95 -9.39 -31.35
N ALA A 465 19.50 -10.57 -31.03
CA ALA A 465 20.94 -10.76 -30.83
C ALA A 465 21.79 -10.33 -32.03
N GLU A 466 21.28 -10.46 -33.26
CA GLU A 466 21.98 -10.02 -34.49
C GLU A 466 22.01 -8.50 -34.63
N THR A 467 20.93 -7.80 -34.27
CA THR A 467 20.84 -6.33 -34.28
C THR A 467 21.72 -5.70 -33.19
N ILE A 468 21.91 -6.44 -32.10
CA ILE A 468 22.69 -6.02 -30.93
C ILE A 468 24.21 -6.23 -31.14
N ARG A 469 24.62 -7.16 -32.01
CA ARG A 469 26.04 -7.45 -32.32
C ARG A 469 26.71 -6.45 -33.27
N ALA A 470 25.96 -5.50 -33.85
CA ALA A 470 26.45 -4.58 -34.88
C ALA A 470 27.55 -3.59 -34.42
N ARG A 471 28.01 -3.64 -33.16
CA ARG A 471 29.19 -2.88 -32.71
C ARG A 471 30.54 -3.52 -33.07
N SER A 472 30.64 -4.83 -33.31
CA SER A 472 31.94 -5.48 -33.50
C SER A 472 32.33 -5.75 -34.96
N ASP A 473 31.37 -6.08 -35.83
CA ASP A 473 31.69 -6.49 -37.21
C ASP A 473 31.95 -5.31 -38.16
N PHE A 474 31.48 -4.10 -37.85
CA PHE A 474 31.76 -2.91 -38.65
C PHE A 474 33.21 -2.41 -38.47
N MET A 475 33.77 -2.55 -37.27
CA MET A 475 35.16 -2.14 -36.98
C MET A 475 36.18 -3.21 -37.41
N ARG A 476 35.78 -4.48 -37.51
CA ARG A 476 36.67 -5.56 -37.98
C ARG A 476 36.89 -5.53 -39.50
N LYS A 477 35.92 -5.02 -40.26
CA LYS A 477 36.05 -4.80 -41.72
C LYS A 477 36.90 -3.59 -42.11
N LEU A 478 37.30 -2.73 -41.16
CA LEU A 478 38.13 -1.54 -41.40
C LEU A 478 39.60 -1.68 -40.96
N LYS A 479 40.01 -2.86 -40.48
CA LYS A 479 41.41 -3.16 -40.16
C LYS A 479 41.85 -4.50 -40.75
N PHE A 480 41.93 -4.59 -42.07
CA PHE A 480 42.91 -5.41 -42.80
C PHE A 480 42.71 -5.22 -44.31
N ASP A 481 43.25 -4.12 -44.85
CA ASP A 481 43.91 -4.15 -46.17
C ASP A 481 44.90 -2.97 -46.24
N SER A 482 46.12 -3.21 -45.80
CA SER A 482 47.27 -2.33 -46.10
C SER A 482 48.48 -3.14 -46.57
N ARG A 483 48.20 -4.22 -47.33
CA ARG A 483 49.21 -4.95 -48.11
C ARG A 483 48.67 -5.27 -49.50
N SER A 484 48.35 -4.22 -50.24
CA SER A 484 48.41 -4.22 -51.68
C SER A 484 48.74 -2.78 -52.13
N PHE A 485 49.71 -2.64 -53.03
CA PHE A 485 50.45 -1.41 -53.41
C PHE A 485 51.48 -0.95 -52.35
N ARG A 486 52.79 -1.20 -52.44
CA ARG A 486 53.72 -1.38 -53.58
C ARG A 486 54.79 -2.41 -53.25
#